data_AF-A0A7J7PKK2-F1
#
_entry.id   AF-A0A7J7PKK2-F1
#
_cell.length_a   1.000
_cell.length_b   1.000
_cell.length_c   1.000
_cell.angle_alpha   90.00
_cell.angle_beta   90.00
_cell.angle_gamma   90.00
#
_symmetry.space_group_name_H-M   'P 1'
#
loop_
_entity.id
_entity.type
_entity.pdbx_description
1 polymer ?
#
loop_
_entity_poly.entity_id
_entity_poly.type
_entity_poly.pdbx_seq_one_letter_code
_entity_poly.pdbx_strand_id
1 'polypeptide(L)'
;MNPNSTACSGTGLDASHHGTACAGVMAARHSSGDGTPLGVMSSASLVSCQMMDANGGYSSDAADCIYDMVSKRAAAVLSNSWGDTASTTYLEEAVAHACQHDVLFVAAAGNERVNIAGNTSFPAGYVGRPGMECVLAVAATDSFNNLAYYSNWGEQVHIAAPGNSIWTTIPGGAYRKLSGTSLAAPFVSGQHLRCGTCTRGCPRCR
;
A
#
# COMPACT_ATOMS: atom_id res chain seq x y z
N MET A 1 -6.56 7.39 15.20
CA MET A 1 -5.71 7.84 14.07
C MET A 1 -4.31 8.16 14.58
N ASN A 2 -3.29 7.96 13.76
CA ASN A 2 -1.92 8.37 14.06
C ASN A 2 -1.84 9.91 13.96
N PRO A 3 -1.45 10.66 15.02
CA PRO A 3 -1.35 12.13 14.96
C PRO A 3 -0.26 12.65 14.01
N ASN A 4 0.57 11.76 13.45
CA ASN A 4 1.58 12.07 12.44
C ASN A 4 1.08 11.76 11.01
N SER A 5 -0.24 11.66 10.79
CA SER A 5 -0.81 11.58 9.45
C SER A 5 -1.10 12.97 8.91
N THR A 6 -0.51 13.33 7.76
CA THR A 6 -0.81 14.59 7.06
C THR A 6 -1.44 14.28 5.71
N ALA A 7 -2.50 14.98 5.34
CA ALA A 7 -3.09 14.88 4.00
C ALA A 7 -2.32 15.79 3.02
N CYS A 8 -1.84 15.22 1.93
CA CYS A 8 -1.28 15.96 0.79
C CYS A 8 -2.36 16.49 -0.15
N SER A 9 -3.51 15.81 -0.21
CA SER A 9 -4.68 16.19 -1.03
C SER A 9 -5.97 15.64 -0.40
N GLY A 10 -7.12 16.19 -0.84
CA GLY A 10 -8.44 15.81 -0.37
C GLY A 10 -8.80 16.35 1.01
N THR A 11 -9.98 15.97 1.49
CA THR A 11 -10.51 16.45 2.78
C THR A 11 -9.93 15.67 3.98
N GLY A 12 -9.23 14.56 3.71
CA GLY A 12 -8.83 13.59 4.73
C GLY A 12 -10.01 12.79 5.31
N LEU A 13 -11.23 13.00 4.81
CA LEU A 13 -12.43 12.25 5.19
C LEU A 13 -12.49 10.97 4.37
N ASP A 14 -12.10 9.87 5.01
CA ASP A 14 -12.14 8.53 4.42
C ASP A 14 -13.54 7.92 4.52
N ALA A 15 -14.44 8.32 3.63
CA ALA A 15 -15.82 7.84 3.60
C ALA A 15 -15.94 6.33 3.29
N SER A 16 -14.95 5.74 2.61
CA SER A 16 -14.91 4.30 2.31
C SER A 16 -14.32 3.47 3.44
N HIS A 17 -13.73 4.10 4.45
CA HIS A 17 -13.01 3.48 5.58
C HIS A 17 -11.72 2.74 5.17
N HIS A 18 -11.42 2.66 3.88
CA HIS A 18 -10.39 1.80 3.32
C HIS A 18 -8.99 2.40 3.52
N GLY A 19 -8.83 3.71 3.31
CA GLY A 19 -7.55 4.39 3.52
C GLY A 19 -7.11 4.33 4.98
N THR A 20 -8.05 4.54 5.91
CA THR A 20 -7.84 4.44 7.36
C THR A 20 -7.49 3.01 7.76
N ALA A 21 -8.14 2.01 7.14
CA ALA A 21 -7.82 0.61 7.36
C ALA A 21 -6.40 0.26 6.90
N CYS A 22 -5.97 0.74 5.74
CA CYS A 22 -4.61 0.53 5.24
C CYS A 22 -3.57 1.24 6.12
N ALA A 23 -3.83 2.49 6.50
CA ALA A 23 -3.00 3.26 7.42
C ALA A 23 -2.89 2.59 8.80
N GLY A 24 -3.97 1.99 9.27
CA GLY A 24 -4.02 1.24 10.53
C GLY A 24 -3.11 0.02 10.51
N VAL A 25 -3.19 -0.80 9.46
CA VAL A 25 -2.30 -1.96 9.28
C VAL A 25 -0.84 -1.51 9.22
N MET A 26 -0.55 -0.39 8.55
CA MET A 26 0.83 0.08 8.44
C MET A 26 1.36 0.65 9.75
N ALA A 27 0.63 1.54 10.42
CA ALA A 27 1.20 2.39 11.48
C ALA A 27 0.21 2.81 12.58
N ALA A 28 -0.83 2.01 12.87
CA ALA A 28 -1.61 2.23 14.08
C ALA A 28 -0.71 2.23 15.33
N ARG A 29 -0.86 3.26 16.17
CA ARG A 29 -0.07 3.44 17.39
C ARG A 29 -0.60 2.53 18.50
N HIS A 30 0.33 2.05 19.33
CA HIS A 30 -0.01 1.37 20.58
C HIS A 30 -0.82 2.30 21.50
N SER A 31 -1.93 1.79 22.00
CA SER A 31 -2.44 2.11 23.33
C SER A 31 -2.58 0.78 24.06
N SER A 32 -1.93 0.66 25.22
CA SER A 32 -1.90 -0.61 25.95
C SER A 32 -3.28 -0.93 26.52
N GLY A 33 -3.85 -2.06 26.13
CA GLY A 33 -4.94 -2.72 26.87
C GLY A 33 -6.38 -2.39 26.46
N ASP A 34 -6.61 -1.62 25.39
CA ASP A 34 -7.97 -1.20 24.96
C ASP A 34 -8.49 -1.90 23.68
N GLY A 35 -7.72 -2.83 23.11
CA GLY A 35 -8.08 -3.55 21.89
C GLY A 35 -7.71 -2.86 20.58
N THR A 36 -6.92 -1.77 20.63
CA THR A 36 -6.43 -1.07 19.44
C THR A 36 -5.55 -1.98 18.57
N PRO A 37 -5.81 -2.07 17.26
CA PRO A 37 -4.97 -2.82 16.32
C PRO A 37 -3.55 -2.24 16.29
N LEU A 38 -2.56 -3.13 16.21
CA LEU A 38 -1.16 -2.75 16.17
C LEU A 38 -0.71 -2.66 14.72
N GLY A 39 -0.29 -1.47 14.30
CA GLY A 39 0.32 -1.29 12.99
C GLY A 39 1.68 -1.97 12.93
N VAL A 40 2.07 -2.41 11.73
CA VAL A 40 3.38 -3.01 11.52
C VAL A 40 4.45 -2.04 11.98
N MET A 41 4.56 -0.81 11.48
CA MET A 41 5.52 0.19 11.95
C MET A 41 4.85 1.39 12.65
N SER A 42 4.56 1.27 13.94
CA SER A 42 3.84 2.29 14.71
C SER A 42 4.55 3.65 14.84
N SER A 43 5.86 3.73 14.57
CA SER A 43 6.59 5.00 14.56
C SER A 43 6.74 5.61 13.16
N ALA A 44 6.17 5.00 12.12
CA ALA A 44 6.15 5.59 10.80
C ALA A 44 5.30 6.87 10.79
N SER A 45 5.77 7.88 10.05
CA SER A 45 4.95 9.04 9.70
C SER A 45 4.22 8.73 8.41
N LEU A 46 2.94 9.07 8.35
CA LEU A 46 2.11 8.78 7.18
C LEU A 46 1.78 10.06 6.46
N VAL A 47 1.87 10.03 5.14
CA VAL A 47 1.36 11.09 4.28
C VAL A 47 0.31 10.46 3.37
N SER A 48 -0.90 10.99 3.38
CA SER A 48 -2.02 10.44 2.60
C SER A 48 -2.31 11.31 1.39
N CYS A 49 -2.45 10.71 0.21
CA CYS A 49 -3.04 11.36 -0.95
C CYS A 49 -4.40 10.71 -1.21
N GLN A 50 -5.47 11.50 -1.17
CA GLN A 50 -6.81 11.00 -1.43
C GLN A 50 -7.09 11.10 -2.92
N MET A 51 -7.24 9.95 -3.56
CA MET A 51 -7.55 9.81 -5.00
C MET A 51 -8.88 9.10 -5.28
N MET A 52 -9.57 8.63 -4.22
CA MET A 52 -10.87 7.96 -4.33
C MET A 52 -11.84 8.54 -3.31
N ASP A 53 -13.09 8.65 -3.71
CA ASP A 53 -14.22 8.92 -2.84
C ASP A 53 -15.02 7.62 -2.56
N ALA A 54 -16.25 7.74 -2.05
CA ALA A 54 -17.11 6.59 -1.77
C ALA A 54 -17.58 5.83 -3.02
N ASN A 55 -17.51 6.44 -4.20
CA ASN A 55 -17.97 5.90 -5.49
C ASN A 55 -16.80 5.39 -6.36
N GLY A 56 -15.55 5.65 -5.97
CA GLY A 56 -14.36 5.22 -6.70
C GLY A 56 -13.40 6.38 -6.94
N GLY A 57 -12.54 6.24 -7.94
CA GLY A 57 -11.62 7.28 -8.38
C GLY A 57 -11.05 6.93 -9.75
N TYR A 58 -10.26 7.84 -10.31
CA TYR A 58 -9.67 7.66 -11.63
C TYR A 58 -8.17 7.35 -11.53
N SER A 59 -7.66 6.60 -12.52
CA SER A 59 -6.21 6.36 -12.62
C SER A 59 -5.39 7.64 -12.83
N SER A 60 -6.01 8.71 -13.34
CA SER A 60 -5.41 10.05 -13.41
C SER A 60 -5.18 10.66 -12.03
N ASP A 61 -6.14 10.51 -11.10
CA ASP A 61 -6.01 11.02 -9.74
C ASP A 61 -4.90 10.26 -8.98
N ALA A 62 -4.77 8.95 -9.25
CA ALA A 62 -3.69 8.14 -8.74
C ALA A 62 -2.32 8.63 -9.26
N ALA A 63 -2.21 8.89 -10.56
CA ALA A 63 -1.01 9.41 -11.20
C ALA A 63 -0.60 10.79 -10.63
N ASP A 64 -1.56 11.71 -10.48
CA ASP A 64 -1.33 13.02 -9.87
C ASP A 64 -0.82 12.88 -8.43
N CYS A 65 -1.42 11.99 -7.65
CA CYS A 65 -0.97 11.69 -6.30
C CYS A 65 0.47 11.16 -6.24
N ILE A 66 0.85 10.30 -7.19
CA ILE A 66 2.22 9.76 -7.26
C ILE A 66 3.20 10.88 -7.59
N TYR A 67 2.94 11.69 -8.61
CA TYR A 67 3.78 12.83 -8.96
C TYR A 67 3.94 13.81 -7.80
N ASP A 68 2.85 14.12 -7.10
CA ASP A 68 2.86 15.02 -5.95
C ASP A 68 3.72 14.49 -4.80
N MET A 69 3.56 13.21 -4.46
CA MET A 69 4.32 12.57 -3.39
C MET A 69 5.81 12.51 -3.70
N VAL A 70 6.17 12.20 -4.94
CA VAL A 70 7.57 12.15 -5.40
C VAL A 70 8.18 13.55 -5.44
N SER A 71 7.48 14.52 -6.06
CA SER A 71 7.95 15.90 -6.20
C SER A 71 8.18 16.58 -4.85
N LYS A 72 7.31 16.33 -3.87
CA LYS A 72 7.42 16.85 -2.50
C LYS A 72 8.42 16.05 -1.64
N ARG A 73 8.99 14.96 -2.17
CA ARG A 73 9.80 13.97 -1.42
C ARG A 73 9.11 13.53 -0.13
N ALA A 74 7.80 13.34 -0.21
CA ALA A 74 6.93 13.16 0.95
C ALA A 74 7.05 11.75 1.56
N ALA A 75 7.50 10.77 0.79
CA ALA A 75 7.61 9.38 1.24
C ALA A 75 8.74 8.63 0.53
N ALA A 76 9.40 7.72 1.26
CA ALA A 76 10.33 6.74 0.70
C ALA A 76 9.64 5.47 0.17
N VAL A 77 8.40 5.23 0.61
CA VAL A 77 7.58 4.09 0.21
C VAL A 77 6.17 4.58 -0.09
N LEU A 78 5.64 4.22 -1.26
CA LEU A 78 4.24 4.39 -1.62
C LEU A 78 3.52 3.06 -1.44
N SER A 79 2.49 3.03 -0.60
CA SER A 79 1.64 1.86 -0.39
C SER A 79 0.33 2.02 -1.15
N ASN A 80 0.18 1.26 -2.23
CA ASN A 80 -0.88 1.40 -3.21
C ASN A 80 -1.86 0.24 -3.11
N SER A 81 -2.92 0.46 -2.32
CA SER A 81 -3.93 -0.55 -1.98
C SER A 81 -5.14 -0.55 -2.93
N TRP A 82 -4.89 -0.30 -4.21
CA TRP A 82 -5.89 -0.10 -5.26
C TRP A 82 -5.41 -0.77 -6.56
N GLY A 83 -6.32 -0.96 -7.52
CA GLY A 83 -5.94 -1.44 -8.83
C GLY A 83 -7.07 -1.41 -9.84
N ASP A 84 -6.71 -1.60 -11.10
CA ASP A 84 -7.59 -1.64 -12.26
C ASP A 84 -7.12 -2.73 -13.23
N THR A 85 -8.00 -3.16 -14.12
CA THR A 85 -7.71 -4.13 -15.19
C THR A 85 -7.02 -3.51 -16.40
N ALA A 86 -7.02 -2.17 -16.50
CA ALA A 86 -6.41 -1.43 -17.59
C ALA A 86 -5.34 -0.45 -17.07
N SER A 87 -4.29 -0.27 -17.88
CA SER A 87 -3.25 0.75 -17.68
C SER A 87 -3.52 1.95 -18.57
N THR A 88 -3.14 3.14 -18.12
CA THR A 88 -3.03 4.34 -18.96
C THR A 88 -1.55 4.73 -19.08
N THR A 89 -1.18 5.41 -20.17
CA THR A 89 0.18 5.94 -20.33
C THR A 89 0.55 6.88 -19.18
N TYR A 90 -0.40 7.73 -18.75
CA TYR A 90 -0.15 8.68 -17.67
C TYR A 90 0.13 7.99 -16.32
N LEU A 91 -0.61 6.92 -16.00
CA LEU A 91 -0.33 6.15 -14.79
C LEU A 91 1.01 5.42 -14.88
N GLU A 92 1.32 4.84 -16.04
CA GLU A 92 2.60 4.16 -16.27
C GLU A 92 3.77 5.15 -16.11
N GLU A 93 3.68 6.33 -16.70
CA GLU A 93 4.70 7.38 -16.55
C GLU A 93 4.85 7.86 -15.10
N ALA A 94 3.76 7.95 -14.35
CA ALA A 94 3.80 8.33 -12.94
C ALA A 94 4.51 7.27 -12.07
N VAL A 95 4.23 5.99 -12.29
CA VAL A 95 4.92 4.89 -11.57
C VAL A 95 6.40 4.83 -11.96
N ALA A 96 6.73 4.97 -13.25
CA ALA A 96 8.11 5.06 -13.71
C ALA A 96 8.85 6.25 -13.08
N HIS A 97 8.17 7.40 -12.92
CA HIS A 97 8.73 8.56 -12.25
C HIS A 97 9.08 8.29 -10.78
N ALA A 98 8.23 7.55 -10.05
CA ALA A 98 8.54 7.10 -8.70
C ALA A 98 9.79 6.19 -8.67
N CYS A 99 9.90 5.25 -9.62
CA CYS A 99 11.07 4.38 -9.73
C CYS A 99 12.36 5.15 -10.02
N GLN A 100 12.31 6.16 -10.89
CA GLN A 100 13.46 7.04 -11.20
C GLN A 100 13.94 7.87 -9.99
N HIS A 101 13.10 8.00 -8.96
CA HIS A 101 13.39 8.77 -7.75
C HIS A 101 13.65 7.87 -6.52
N ASP A 102 13.97 6.60 -6.75
CA ASP A 102 14.26 5.60 -5.71
C ASP A 102 13.13 5.45 -4.67
N VAL A 103 11.88 5.66 -5.09
CA VAL A 103 10.71 5.48 -4.23
C VAL A 103 10.17 4.06 -4.42
N LEU A 104 10.16 3.26 -3.35
CA LEU A 104 9.58 1.91 -3.40
C LEU A 104 8.07 2.00 -3.63
N PHE A 105 7.58 1.33 -4.67
CA PHE A 105 6.16 1.33 -5.03
C PHE A 105 5.53 -0.02 -4.70
N VAL A 106 4.91 -0.14 -3.52
CA VAL A 106 4.24 -1.38 -3.09
C VAL A 106 2.81 -1.39 -3.63
N ALA A 107 2.43 -2.43 -4.37
CA ALA A 107 1.12 -2.55 -5.01
C ALA A 107 0.36 -3.78 -4.52
N ALA A 108 -0.94 -3.65 -4.26
CA ALA A 108 -1.81 -4.80 -4.03
C ALA A 108 -1.99 -5.61 -5.34
N ALA A 109 -1.94 -6.94 -5.26
CA ALA A 109 -2.07 -7.80 -6.43
C ALA A 109 -3.50 -7.87 -7.03
N GLY A 110 -4.53 -7.47 -6.27
CA GLY A 110 -5.95 -7.57 -6.65
C GLY A 110 -6.70 -8.73 -6.00
N ASN A 111 -8.03 -8.71 -6.07
CA ASN A 111 -8.92 -9.57 -5.28
C ASN A 111 -9.90 -10.40 -6.16
N GLU A 112 -9.55 -10.63 -7.42
CA GLU A 112 -10.43 -11.24 -8.42
C GLU A 112 -10.20 -12.76 -8.54
N ARG A 113 -9.27 -13.32 -7.75
CA ARG A 113 -8.82 -14.71 -7.82
C ARG A 113 -8.42 -15.09 -9.25
N VAL A 114 -7.55 -14.29 -9.85
CA VAL A 114 -6.97 -14.56 -11.18
C VAL A 114 -5.45 -14.62 -11.16
N ASN A 115 -4.90 -15.30 -12.16
CA ASN A 115 -3.47 -15.20 -12.48
C ASN A 115 -3.22 -13.87 -13.23
N ILE A 116 -2.40 -12.99 -12.65
CA ILE A 116 -2.04 -11.69 -13.25
C ILE A 116 -0.84 -11.77 -14.20
N ALA A 117 -0.36 -12.99 -14.50
CA ALA A 117 0.54 -13.26 -15.61
C ALA A 117 0.00 -12.62 -16.90
N GLY A 118 0.83 -11.83 -17.57
CA GLY A 118 0.42 -11.03 -18.72
C GLY A 118 -0.11 -9.64 -18.39
N ASN A 119 0.08 -9.16 -17.15
CA ASN A 119 -0.16 -7.77 -16.74
C ASN A 119 -1.65 -7.38 -16.82
N THR A 120 -2.52 -8.12 -16.13
CA THR A 120 -3.98 -7.90 -16.15
C THR A 120 -4.52 -7.16 -14.94
N SER A 121 -3.66 -6.75 -14.00
CA SER A 121 -4.02 -5.96 -12.83
C SER A 121 -2.97 -4.89 -12.59
N PHE A 122 -3.29 -3.62 -12.77
CA PHE A 122 -2.38 -2.48 -12.60
C PHE A 122 -2.68 -1.76 -11.29
N PRO A 123 -1.66 -1.30 -10.55
CA PRO A 123 -0.25 -1.19 -10.95
C PRO A 123 0.61 -2.44 -10.73
N ALA A 124 0.09 -3.53 -10.13
CA ALA A 124 0.85 -4.76 -9.89
C ALA A 124 1.46 -5.39 -11.17
N GLY A 125 0.80 -5.21 -12.31
CA GLY A 125 1.21 -5.68 -13.63
C GLY A 125 2.27 -4.83 -14.30
N TYR A 126 2.80 -3.80 -13.63
CA TYR A 126 4.01 -3.11 -14.07
C TYR A 126 5.29 -3.88 -13.71
N VAL A 127 5.21 -4.86 -12.80
CA VAL A 127 6.36 -5.68 -12.41
C VAL A 127 7.00 -6.33 -13.63
N GLY A 128 8.33 -6.21 -13.73
CA GLY A 128 9.12 -6.77 -14.82
C GLY A 128 9.13 -5.94 -16.10
N ARG A 129 8.40 -4.81 -16.16
CA ARG A 129 8.54 -3.85 -17.27
C ARG A 129 9.82 -3.03 -17.11
N PRO A 130 10.45 -2.59 -18.22
CA PRO A 130 11.62 -1.71 -18.16
C PRO A 130 11.33 -0.42 -17.38
N GLY A 131 12.17 -0.06 -16.42
CA GLY A 131 12.01 1.15 -15.61
C GLY A 131 10.99 1.04 -14.46
N MET A 132 10.51 -0.18 -14.17
CA MET A 132 9.54 -0.47 -13.11
C MET A 132 10.13 -1.33 -11.98
N GLU A 133 11.45 -1.31 -11.81
CA GLU A 133 12.16 -2.15 -10.83
C GLU A 133 11.80 -1.81 -9.38
N CYS A 134 11.21 -0.64 -9.13
CA CYS A 134 10.73 -0.24 -7.81
C CYS A 134 9.35 -0.83 -7.44
N VAL A 135 8.65 -1.48 -8.37
CA VAL A 135 7.29 -2.00 -8.13
C VAL A 135 7.35 -3.34 -7.42
N LEU A 136 6.70 -3.42 -6.26
CA LEU A 136 6.59 -4.63 -5.45
C LEU A 136 5.12 -5.03 -5.30
N ALA A 137 4.66 -6.01 -6.08
CA ALA A 137 3.32 -6.56 -5.97
C ALA A 137 3.16 -7.56 -4.80
N VAL A 138 2.06 -7.44 -4.06
CA VAL A 138 1.78 -8.18 -2.83
C VAL A 138 0.45 -8.94 -2.90
N ALA A 139 0.51 -10.26 -2.74
CA ALA A 139 -0.66 -11.12 -2.56
C ALA A 139 -1.10 -11.21 -1.09
N ALA A 140 -2.32 -11.70 -0.85
CA ALA A 140 -2.89 -11.87 0.49
C ALA A 140 -2.84 -13.33 0.94
N THR A 141 -2.46 -13.55 2.20
CA THR A 141 -2.61 -14.84 2.89
C THR A 141 -3.70 -14.81 3.96
N ASP A 142 -4.15 -16.00 4.34
CA ASP A 142 -4.97 -16.24 5.52
C ASP A 142 -4.15 -16.59 6.77
N SER A 143 -4.85 -16.84 7.88
CA SER A 143 -4.24 -17.19 9.17
C SER A 143 -3.52 -18.54 9.19
N PHE A 144 -3.68 -19.35 8.14
CA PHE A 144 -3.01 -20.63 7.96
C PHE A 144 -1.85 -20.54 6.96
N ASN A 145 -1.46 -19.31 6.56
CA ASN A 145 -0.48 -19.03 5.52
C ASN A 145 -0.84 -19.60 4.14
N ASN A 146 -2.12 -19.92 3.89
CA ASN A 146 -2.58 -20.22 2.55
C ASN A 146 -2.80 -18.92 1.79
N LEU A 147 -2.70 -18.97 0.46
CA LEU A 147 -3.17 -17.87 -0.38
C LEU A 147 -4.65 -17.63 -0.09
N ALA A 148 -5.03 -16.38 0.21
CA ALA A 148 -6.41 -16.04 0.49
C ALA A 148 -7.30 -16.35 -0.72
N TYR A 149 -8.53 -16.80 -0.46
CA TYR A 149 -9.41 -17.35 -1.51
C TYR A 149 -9.78 -16.34 -2.63
N TYR A 150 -9.53 -15.05 -2.42
CA TYR A 150 -9.74 -13.99 -3.40
C TYR A 150 -8.44 -13.46 -4.02
N SER A 151 -7.28 -13.76 -3.43
CA SER A 151 -6.03 -13.12 -3.84
C SER A 151 -5.69 -13.49 -5.27
N ASN A 152 -5.30 -12.48 -6.05
CA ASN A 152 -4.60 -12.72 -7.29
C ASN A 152 -3.20 -13.30 -7.02
N TRP A 153 -2.66 -13.99 -8.03
CA TRP A 153 -1.34 -14.61 -8.01
C TRP A 153 -0.67 -14.49 -9.37
N GLY A 154 0.61 -14.83 -9.50
CA GLY A 154 1.31 -14.83 -10.79
C GLY A 154 2.80 -14.56 -10.63
N GLU A 155 3.53 -14.59 -11.74
CA GLU A 155 4.97 -14.30 -11.78
C GLU A 155 5.30 -12.85 -11.41
N GLN A 156 4.34 -11.93 -11.56
CA GLN A 156 4.43 -10.52 -11.16
C GLN A 156 4.39 -10.36 -9.63
N VAL A 157 3.87 -11.34 -8.89
CA VAL A 157 3.73 -11.25 -7.43
C VAL A 157 5.05 -11.64 -6.76
N HIS A 158 5.61 -10.72 -5.98
CA HIS A 158 6.88 -10.95 -5.30
C HIS A 158 6.72 -11.68 -3.97
N ILE A 159 5.69 -11.32 -3.21
CA ILE A 159 5.49 -11.80 -1.85
C ILE A 159 4.00 -11.85 -1.50
N ALA A 160 3.64 -12.71 -0.56
CA ALA A 160 2.31 -12.71 0.05
C ALA A 160 2.42 -12.31 1.53
N ALA A 161 1.44 -11.55 2.02
CA ALA A 161 1.38 -11.09 3.41
C ALA A 161 -0.04 -11.23 3.97
N PRO A 162 -0.23 -11.21 5.30
CA PRO A 162 -1.54 -11.33 5.92
C PRO A 162 -2.53 -10.29 5.36
N GLY A 163 -3.59 -10.78 4.72
CA GLY A 163 -4.63 -9.93 4.12
C GLY A 163 -6.05 -10.35 4.45
N ASN A 164 -6.26 -11.55 5.01
CA ASN A 164 -7.60 -12.04 5.35
C ASN A 164 -7.96 -11.83 6.82
N SER A 165 -9.13 -11.24 7.08
CA SER A 165 -9.68 -11.01 8.43
C SER A 165 -8.75 -10.21 9.36
N ILE A 166 -8.10 -9.18 8.80
CA ILE A 166 -7.16 -8.30 9.49
C ILE A 166 -7.89 -7.30 10.37
N TRP A 167 -7.58 -7.30 11.65
CA TRP A 167 -8.09 -6.31 12.62
C TRP A 167 -7.39 -4.97 12.41
N THR A 168 -8.14 -3.92 12.06
CA THR A 168 -7.57 -2.61 11.72
C THR A 168 -8.50 -1.44 12.09
N THR A 169 -7.97 -0.21 11.98
CA THR A 169 -8.66 1.04 12.29
C THR A 169 -9.61 1.47 11.17
N ILE A 170 -10.76 2.00 11.54
CA ILE A 170 -11.69 2.69 10.64
C ILE A 170 -11.97 4.11 11.18
N PRO A 171 -12.57 5.02 10.38
CA PRO A 171 -12.96 6.35 10.84
C PRO A 171 -13.81 6.34 12.12
N GLY A 172 -13.80 7.46 12.85
CA GLY A 172 -14.57 7.61 14.09
C GLY A 172 -13.97 6.91 15.31
N GLY A 173 -12.70 6.47 15.24
CA GLY A 173 -12.02 5.79 16.35
C GLY A 173 -12.47 4.35 16.57
N ALA A 174 -13.12 3.74 15.57
CA ALA A 174 -13.60 2.37 15.63
C ALA A 174 -12.62 1.38 14.97
N TYR A 175 -12.91 0.09 15.14
CA TYR A 175 -12.09 -1.02 14.64
C TYR A 175 -12.95 -2.07 13.96
N ARG A 176 -12.42 -2.73 12.93
CA ARG A 176 -13.12 -3.79 12.19
C ARG A 176 -12.13 -4.80 11.61
N LYS A 177 -12.58 -6.04 11.42
CA LYS A 177 -11.88 -7.04 10.60
C LYS A 177 -12.21 -6.83 9.13
N LEU A 178 -11.20 -6.66 8.29
CA LEU A 178 -11.34 -6.51 6.84
C LEU A 178 -10.47 -7.53 6.10
N SER A 179 -10.81 -7.81 4.84
CA SER A 179 -10.07 -8.73 3.98
C SER A 179 -9.73 -8.06 2.64
N GLY A 180 -8.52 -8.29 2.14
CA GLY A 180 -8.08 -7.85 0.82
C GLY A 180 -6.55 -7.80 0.68
N THR A 181 -6.06 -7.91 -0.55
CA THR A 181 -4.65 -7.59 -0.89
C THR A 181 -4.29 -6.14 -0.55
N SER A 182 -5.30 -5.26 -0.54
CA SER A 182 -5.22 -3.90 -0.01
C SER A 182 -4.73 -3.81 1.45
N LEU A 183 -4.89 -4.85 2.26
CA LEU A 183 -4.39 -4.91 3.65
C LEU A 183 -3.03 -5.60 3.72
N ALA A 184 -2.71 -6.47 2.76
CA ALA A 184 -1.41 -7.11 2.65
C ALA A 184 -0.31 -6.12 2.19
N ALA A 185 -0.60 -5.25 1.22
CA ALA A 185 0.33 -4.22 0.74
C ALA A 185 0.88 -3.28 1.85
N PRO A 186 0.04 -2.69 2.73
CA PRO A 186 0.54 -1.86 3.84
C PRO A 186 1.29 -2.66 4.90
N PHE A 187 1.01 -3.96 5.04
CA PHE A 187 1.79 -4.84 5.91
C PHE A 187 3.24 -4.93 5.43
N VAL A 188 3.46 -5.19 4.13
CA VAL A 188 4.80 -5.23 3.52
C VAL A 188 5.48 -3.87 3.56
N SER A 189 4.73 -2.80 3.28
CA SER A 189 5.24 -1.43 3.34
C SER A 189 5.77 -1.08 4.74
N GLY A 190 5.00 -1.39 5.79
CA GLY A 190 5.44 -1.19 7.17
C GLY A 190 6.63 -2.08 7.54
N GLN A 191 6.66 -3.33 7.07
CA GLN A 191 7.78 -4.23 7.32
C GLN A 191 9.07 -3.75 6.66
N HIS A 192 9.00 -3.17 5.46
CA HIS A 192 10.15 -2.58 4.79
C HIS A 192 10.74 -1.43 5.62
N LEU A 193 9.89 -0.56 6.18
CA LEU A 193 10.33 0.53 7.06
C LEU A 193 10.97 0.03 8.37
N ARG A 194 10.51 -1.13 8.90
CA ARG A 194 11.07 -1.75 10.11
C ARG A 194 12.50 -2.25 9.95
N CYS A 195 12.84 -2.79 8.78
CA CYS A 195 14.18 -3.32 8.52
C CYS A 195 15.24 -2.22 8.42
N GLY A 196 14.81 -0.95 8.50
CA GLY A 196 15.66 0.21 8.44
C GLY A 196 16.08 0.48 7.00
N THR A 197 15.97 1.74 6.61
CA THR A 197 16.90 2.31 5.66
C THR A 197 18.31 2.11 6.24
N CYS A 198 19.01 1.01 5.90
CA CYS A 198 20.48 0.99 5.93
C CYS A 198 20.89 2.01 4.85
N THR A 199 20.74 3.30 5.12
CA THR A 199 21.46 4.34 4.42
C THR A 199 22.93 3.97 4.56
N ARG A 200 23.64 3.88 3.43
CA ARG A 200 25.09 3.63 3.40
C ARG A 200 25.75 4.54 4.45
N GLY A 201 26.20 3.95 5.58
CA GLY A 201 26.75 4.70 6.72
C GLY A 201 26.29 4.27 8.12
N CYS A 202 25.28 3.41 8.30
CA CYS A 202 24.88 2.96 9.64
C CYS A 202 25.86 1.92 10.24
N PRO A 203 26.41 2.12 11.47
CA PRO A 203 27.41 1.22 12.07
C PRO A 203 26.89 -0.18 12.43
N ARG A 204 25.56 -0.40 12.37
CA ARG A 204 24.92 -1.68 12.72
C ARG A 204 24.70 -2.62 11.54
N CYS A 205 25.17 -2.25 10.34
CA CYS A 205 25.20 -3.14 9.17
C CYS A 205 26.64 -3.69 8.96
N ARG A 206 27.30 -4.19 10.03
CA ARG A 206 28.57 -4.94 9.99
C ARG A 206 28.38 -6.34 10.57
#